data_AF-A0A429IQH5-F1
#
_entry.id   AF-A0A429IQH5-F1
#
_cell.length_a   1.000
_cell.length_b   1.000
_cell.length_c   1.000
_cell.angle_alpha   90.00
_cell.angle_beta   90.00
_cell.angle_gamma   90.00
#
_symmetry.space_group_name_H-M   'P 1'
#
loop_
_entity.id
_entity.type
_entity.pdbx_description
1 polymer ?
#
loop_
_entity_poly.entity_id
_entity_poly.type
_entity_poly.pdbx_seq_one_letter_code
_entity_poly.pdbx_strand_id
1 'polypeptide(L)'
;MDTTPVRASWLASALRAGPCTLAQLRADRQLEEALAHGPDELHLAEVFGVDEKTAIRYAAAARQLLPAGLESAPACPPQGGR
;
A
#
# COMPACT_ATOMS: atom_id res chain seq x y z
N MET A 1 2.01 -15.74 -23.70
CA MET A 1 2.29 -15.08 -22.41
C MET A 1 1.25 -15.59 -21.45
N ASP A 2 1.59 -16.64 -20.71
CA ASP A 2 0.62 -17.34 -19.88
C ASP A 2 0.46 -16.56 -18.56
N THR A 3 -0.73 -16.02 -18.32
CA THR A 3 -1.06 -15.24 -17.10
C THR A 3 -1.74 -16.11 -16.05
N THR A 4 -1.21 -17.32 -15.85
CA THR A 4 -1.74 -18.20 -14.79
C THR A 4 -1.38 -17.65 -13.40
N PRO A 5 -2.27 -17.77 -12.41
CA PRO A 5 -2.00 -17.34 -11.05
C PRO A 5 -0.72 -17.97 -10.49
N VAL A 6 0.18 -17.14 -9.95
CA VAL A 6 1.37 -17.61 -9.27
C VAL A 6 0.97 -18.33 -7.98
N ARG A 7 1.51 -19.53 -7.77
CA ARG A 7 1.24 -20.30 -6.54
C ARG A 7 2.02 -19.71 -5.36
N ALA A 8 1.42 -19.74 -4.17
CA ALA A 8 2.05 -19.29 -2.93
C ALA A 8 3.38 -20.01 -2.64
N SER A 9 3.50 -21.30 -2.99
CA SER A 9 4.73 -22.07 -2.84
C SER A 9 5.87 -21.57 -3.71
N TRP A 10 5.57 -21.08 -4.91
CA TRP A 10 6.56 -20.48 -5.81
C TRP A 10 7.08 -19.18 -5.20
N LEU A 11 6.19 -18.31 -4.73
CA LEU A 11 6.57 -17.02 -4.12
C LEU A 11 7.39 -17.22 -2.83
N ALA A 12 6.99 -18.17 -1.99
CA ALA A 12 7.75 -18.54 -0.79
C ALA A 12 9.14 -19.09 -1.13
N SER A 13 9.28 -19.85 -2.22
CA SER A 13 10.58 -20.33 -2.69
C SER A 13 11.45 -19.19 -3.21
N ALA A 14 10.87 -18.26 -3.97
CA ALA A 14 11.58 -17.10 -4.53
C ALA A 14 12.14 -16.18 -3.43
N LEU A 15 11.43 -16.05 -2.32
CA LEU A 15 11.81 -15.18 -1.19
C LEU A 15 12.65 -15.90 -0.11
N ARG A 16 12.90 -17.21 -0.24
CA ARG A 16 13.54 -18.03 0.81
C ARG A 16 14.95 -17.58 1.20
N ALA A 17 15.71 -17.07 0.25
CA ALA A 17 17.09 -16.61 0.45
C ALA A 17 17.22 -15.07 0.34
N GLY A 18 16.09 -14.36 0.28
CA GLY A 18 16.07 -12.92 0.12
C GLY A 18 16.32 -12.17 1.43
N PRO A 19 16.72 -10.88 1.36
CA PRO A 19 16.91 -10.05 2.55
C PRO A 19 15.59 -9.67 3.24
N CYS A 20 14.45 -9.90 2.58
CA CYS A 20 13.12 -9.53 3.05
C CYS A 20 12.13 -10.68 2.88
N THR A 21 11.21 -10.78 3.82
CA THR A 21 10.07 -11.69 3.79
C THR A 21 8.91 -11.09 2.98
N LEU A 22 7.99 -11.95 2.53
CA LEU A 22 6.77 -11.49 1.86
C LEU A 22 5.94 -10.53 2.73
N ALA A 23 5.92 -10.75 4.04
CA ALA A 23 5.21 -9.89 4.99
C ALA A 23 5.83 -8.49 5.04
N GLN A 24 7.16 -8.39 4.98
CA GLN A 24 7.86 -7.11 4.92
C GLN A 24 7.57 -6.37 3.61
N LEU A 25 7.59 -7.07 2.46
CA LEU A 25 7.24 -6.46 1.18
C LEU A 25 5.79 -5.95 1.14
N ARG A 26 4.85 -6.71 1.74
CA ARG A 26 3.45 -6.26 1.87
C ARG A 26 3.33 -5.02 2.75
N ALA A 27 4.04 -5.00 3.88
CA ALA A 27 4.06 -3.86 4.79
C ALA A 27 4.64 -2.61 4.11
N ASP A 28 5.74 -2.78 3.39
CA ASP A 28 6.41 -1.72 2.65
C ASP A 28 5.48 -1.12 1.58
N ARG A 29 4.83 -1.99 0.78
CA ARG A 29 3.88 -1.55 -0.25
C ARG A 29 2.67 -0.82 0.33
N GLN A 30 2.12 -1.26 1.47
CA GLN A 30 1.01 -0.58 2.14
C GLN A 30 1.43 0.80 2.67
N LEU A 31 2.63 0.89 3.23
CA LEU A 31 3.16 2.16 3.71
C LEU A 31 3.45 3.14 2.56
N GLU A 32 4.03 2.65 1.47
CA GLU A 32 4.28 3.42 0.26
C GLU A 32 2.98 3.99 -0.33
N GLU A 33 1.90 3.19 -0.37
CA GLU A 33 0.60 3.65 -0.85
C GLU A 33 0.06 4.83 -0.03
N ALA A 34 0.15 4.69 1.30
CA ALA A 34 -0.30 5.70 2.24
C ALA A 34 0.55 6.99 2.16
N LEU A 35 1.83 6.89 1.82
CA LEU A 35 2.69 8.05 1.60
C LEU A 35 2.41 8.72 0.25
N ALA A 36 2.07 7.95 -0.78
CA ALA A 36 1.84 8.47 -2.13
C ALA A 36 0.45 9.12 -2.32
N HIS A 37 -0.61 8.54 -1.74
CA HIS A 37 -2.00 8.99 -1.90
C HIS A 37 -2.53 9.78 -0.69
N GLY A 38 -1.71 9.87 0.36
CA GLY A 38 -2.11 10.41 1.64
C GLY A 38 -2.55 9.30 2.61
N PRO A 39 -2.45 9.55 3.92
CA PRO A 39 -2.72 8.56 4.95
C PRO A 39 -4.23 8.37 5.16
N ASP A 40 -4.88 7.73 4.18
CA ASP A 40 -6.31 7.41 4.15
C ASP A 40 -6.52 5.91 4.47
N GLU A 41 -7.17 5.62 5.59
CA GLU A 41 -7.47 4.25 6.00
C GLU A 41 -8.43 3.52 5.05
N LEU A 42 -9.45 4.22 4.53
CA LEU A 42 -10.47 3.62 3.67
C LEU A 42 -9.84 3.23 2.34
N HIS A 43 -8.97 4.07 1.80
CA HIS A 43 -8.19 3.76 0.60
C HIS A 43 -7.33 2.51 0.78
N LEU A 44 -6.62 2.39 1.90
CA LEU A 44 -5.79 1.21 2.17
C LEU A 44 -6.61 -0.08 2.31
N ALA A 45 -7.76 -0.02 2.98
CA ALA A 45 -8.64 -1.16 3.12
C ALA A 45 -9.17 -1.64 1.76
N GLU A 46 -9.57 -0.70 0.89
CA GLU A 46 -10.09 -0.99 -0.45
C GLU A 46 -9.01 -1.55 -1.39
N VAL A 47 -7.85 -0.88 -1.48
CA VAL A 47 -6.78 -1.28 -2.42
C VAL A 47 -6.15 -2.62 -2.07
N PHE A 48 -5.99 -2.92 -0.79
CA PHE A 48 -5.28 -4.12 -0.34
C PHE A 48 -6.18 -5.22 0.22
N GLY A 49 -7.48 -4.97 0.41
CA GLY A 49 -8.41 -5.91 1.03
C GLY A 49 -7.99 -6.30 2.45
N VAL A 50 -7.38 -5.36 3.19
CA VAL A 50 -6.94 -5.57 4.58
C VAL A 50 -8.03 -5.17 5.56
N ASP A 51 -7.95 -5.68 6.79
CA ASP A 51 -8.87 -5.27 7.84
C ASP A 51 -8.66 -3.81 8.24
N GLU A 52 -9.74 -3.20 8.76
CA GLU A 52 -9.76 -1.81 9.21
C GLU A 52 -8.63 -1.47 10.19
N LYS A 53 -8.32 -2.36 11.14
CA LYS A 53 -7.28 -2.13 12.14
C LYS A 53 -5.89 -2.09 11.51
N THR A 54 -5.65 -2.95 10.52
CA THR A 54 -4.42 -2.93 9.71
C THR A 54 -4.32 -1.64 8.91
N ALA A 55 -5.40 -1.19 8.26
CA ALA A 55 -5.41 0.06 7.51
C ALA A 55 -5.14 1.28 8.41
N ILE A 56 -5.82 1.39 9.56
CA ILE A 56 -5.59 2.45 10.57
C ILE A 56 -4.12 2.51 10.98
N ARG A 57 -3.50 1.36 11.24
CA ARG A 57 -2.11 1.29 11.66
C ARG A 57 -1.15 1.86 10.62
N TYR A 58 -1.34 1.54 9.33
CA TYR A 58 -0.45 2.02 8.28
C TYR A 58 -0.69 3.49 7.92
N ALA A 59 -1.94 3.96 7.92
CA ALA A 59 -2.24 5.38 7.79
C ALA A 59 -1.60 6.20 8.93
N ALA A 60 -1.71 5.73 10.17
CA ALA A 60 -1.06 6.36 11.32
C ALA A 60 0.48 6.35 11.23
N ALA A 61 1.08 5.29 10.70
CA ALA A 61 2.52 5.25 10.45
C ALA A 61 2.94 6.26 9.37
N ALA A 62 2.19 6.36 8.28
CA ALA A 62 2.44 7.35 7.23
C ALA A 62 2.33 8.79 7.75
N ARG A 63 1.32 9.10 8.59
CA ARG A 63 1.19 10.42 9.24
C ARG A 63 2.43 10.81 10.05
N GLN A 64 3.09 9.85 10.71
CA GLN A 64 4.30 10.11 11.49
C GLN A 64 5.55 10.32 10.64
N LEU A 65 5.56 9.74 9.43
CA LEU A 65 6.69 9.81 8.50
C LEU A 65 6.60 11.03 7.58
N LEU A 66 5.40 11.56 7.33
CA LEU A 66 5.20 12.78 6.56
C LEU A 66 5.70 13.99 7.39
N PRO A 67 6.69 14.76 6.89
CA PRO A 67 7.02 16.05 7.49
C PRO A 67 5.80 16.98 7.40
N ALA A 68 5.70 17.96 8.32
CA ALA A 68 4.57 18.89 8.48
C ALA A 68 4.25 19.82 7.27
N GLY A 69 4.67 19.47 6.05
CA GLY A 69 4.49 20.27 4.84
C GLY A 69 4.33 19.48 3.54
N LEU A 70 4.02 18.18 3.57
CA LEU A 70 3.56 17.42 2.39
C LEU A 70 2.04 17.21 2.38
N GLU A 71 1.31 17.90 3.25
CA GLU A 71 -0.14 17.95 3.16
C GLU A 71 -0.54 18.68 1.86
N SER A 72 -1.26 17.97 0.99
CA SER A 72 -1.88 18.44 -0.26
C SER A 72 -0.98 18.55 -1.50
N ALA A 73 -0.91 17.46 -2.27
CA ALA A 73 -1.28 17.57 -3.68
C ALA A 73 -2.77 17.21 -3.78
N PRO A 74 -3.67 18.10 -4.25
CA PRO A 74 -5.06 17.72 -4.43
C PRO A 74 -5.12 16.59 -5.45
N ALA A 75 -5.76 15.48 -5.08
CA ALA A 75 -6.22 14.48 -6.03
C ALA A 75 -6.90 15.23 -7.19
N CYS A 76 -6.50 14.90 -8.42
CA CYS A 76 -7.03 15.51 -9.64
C CYS A 76 -8.56 15.61 -9.54
N PRO A 77 -9.18 16.81 -9.65
CA PRO A 77 -10.63 16.91 -9.60
C PRO A 77 -11.22 16.10 -10.77
N PRO A 78 -12.42 15.51 -10.61
CA PRO A 78 -13.06 14.81 -11.71
C PRO A 78 -13.19 15.77 -12.89
N GLN A 79 -12.68 15.38 -14.07
CA GLN A 79 -12.88 16.12 -15.31
C GLN A 79 -14.36 16.05 -15.68
N GLY A 80 -15.16 16.91 -15.06
CA GLY A 80 -16.50 17.25 -15.50
C GLY A 80 -16.41 18.35 -16.55
N GLY A 81 -16.79 18.04 -17.79
CA GLY A 81 -17.04 19.07 -18.79
C GLY A 81 -17.02 18.59 -20.24
N ARG A 82 -18.12 17.98 -20.71
CA ARG A 82 -19.18 18.61 -21.53
C ARG A 82 -20.10 17.55 -22.13
#